data_AF-A0A7W1IS61-F1
#
_entry.id   AF-A0A7W1IS61-F1
#
_cell.length_a   1.000
_cell.length_b   1.000
_cell.length_c   1.000
_cell.angle_alpha   90.00
_cell.angle_beta   90.00
_cell.angle_gamma   90.00
#
_symmetry.space_group_name_H-M   'P 1'
#
loop_
_entity.id
_entity.type
_entity.pdbx_description
1 polymer ?
#
loop_
_entity_poly.entity_id
_entity_poly.type
_entity_poly.pdbx_seq_one_letter_code
_entity_poly.pdbx_strand_id
1 'polypeptide(L)'
;MKYGMNLLLWTDDAARDEFAPTLERLKHLGYDGVEVPVFDLDPQRYRALGRRLDDLGLARTAVTVRSAQDNPIAADRAVRQLGVDRTRAALDC
;
A
#
# COMPACT_ATOMS: atom_id res chain seq x y z
N MET A 1 -0.91 -21.83 -1.77
CA MET A 1 0.15 -20.81 -1.90
C MET A 1 -0.42 -19.68 -2.74
N LYS A 2 -0.21 -18.40 -2.38
CA LYS A 2 -0.68 -17.24 -3.16
C LYS A 2 0.51 -16.54 -3.82
N TYR A 3 0.34 -16.10 -5.07
CA TYR A 3 1.32 -15.32 -5.82
C TYR A 3 0.85 -13.87 -5.91
N GLY A 4 1.62 -12.96 -5.28
CA GLY A 4 1.35 -11.53 -5.28
C GLY A 4 2.37 -10.77 -6.14
N MET A 5 1.96 -9.62 -6.66
CA MET A 5 2.86 -8.68 -7.36
C MET A 5 2.97 -7.37 -6.60
N ASN A 6 4.20 -6.93 -6.31
CA ASN A 6 4.46 -5.63 -5.73
C ASN A 6 4.25 -4.52 -6.78
N LEU A 7 3.45 -3.51 -6.43
CA LEU A 7 3.08 -2.45 -7.38
C LEU A 7 4.14 -1.36 -7.55
N LEU A 8 5.19 -1.31 -6.71
CA LEU A 8 6.32 -0.38 -6.89
C LEU A 8 7.10 -0.65 -8.18
N LEU A 9 6.86 -1.78 -8.86
CA LEU A 9 7.32 -1.98 -10.23
C LEU A 9 6.74 -0.93 -11.21
N TRP A 10 5.55 -0.38 -10.93
CA TRP A 10 4.89 0.62 -11.77
C TRP A 10 4.67 1.96 -11.07
N THR A 11 4.35 1.96 -9.78
CA THR A 11 3.92 3.19 -9.09
C THR A 11 4.04 3.10 -7.58
N ASP A 12 4.23 4.25 -6.96
CA ASP A 12 4.08 4.51 -5.53
C ASP A 12 2.66 4.97 -5.13
N ASP A 13 1.78 5.21 -6.09
CA ASP A 13 0.38 5.62 -5.89
C ASP A 13 -0.57 4.80 -6.78
N ALA A 14 -0.82 3.57 -6.33
CA ALA A 14 -1.68 2.60 -7.02
C ALA A 14 -3.18 2.97 -7.02
N ALA A 15 -3.60 3.99 -6.26
CA ALA A 15 -4.99 4.41 -6.19
C ALA A 15 -5.40 5.35 -7.33
N ARG A 16 -4.47 5.80 -8.17
CA ARG A 16 -4.78 6.60 -9.36
C ARG A 16 -5.48 5.75 -10.41
N ASP A 17 -6.51 6.31 -11.03
CA ASP A 17 -7.32 5.61 -12.04
C ASP A 17 -6.51 5.11 -13.24
N GLU A 18 -5.39 5.76 -13.58
CA GLU A 18 -4.52 5.35 -14.67
C GLU A 18 -3.88 3.96 -14.48
N PHE A 19 -3.84 3.44 -13.24
CA PHE A 19 -3.30 2.11 -12.94
C PHE A 19 -4.35 1.00 -12.96
N ALA A 20 -5.63 1.31 -13.21
CA ALA A 20 -6.67 0.31 -13.40
C ALA A 20 -6.29 -0.78 -14.42
N PRO A 21 -5.76 -0.43 -15.61
CA PRO A 21 -5.41 -1.44 -16.61
C PRO A 21 -4.28 -2.36 -16.15
N THR A 22 -3.37 -1.87 -15.29
CA THR A 22 -2.30 -2.69 -14.70
C THR A 22 -2.88 -3.72 -13.74
N LEU A 23 -3.83 -3.33 -12.88
CA LEU A 23 -4.49 -4.25 -11.95
C LEU A 23 -5.29 -5.34 -12.69
N GLU A 24 -6.06 -4.95 -13.71
CA GLU A 24 -6.77 -5.88 -14.58
C GLU A 24 -5.82 -6.86 -15.28
N ARG A 25 -4.71 -6.36 -15.81
CA ARG A 25 -3.67 -7.18 -16.44
C ARG A 25 -3.06 -8.18 -15.45
N LEU A 26 -2.76 -7.77 -14.22
CA LEU A 26 -2.21 -8.66 -13.21
C LEU A 26 -3.19 -9.79 -12.86
N LYS A 27 -4.49 -9.47 -12.75
CA LYS A 27 -5.51 -10.51 -12.58
C LYS A 27 -5.57 -11.47 -13.77
N HIS A 28 -5.54 -10.94 -15.00
CA HIS A 28 -5.55 -11.75 -16.21
C HIS A 28 -4.32 -12.68 -16.33
N LEU A 29 -3.15 -12.22 -15.86
CA LEU A 29 -1.91 -13.02 -15.81
C LEU A 29 -1.94 -14.12 -14.75
N GLY A 30 -2.96 -14.16 -13.88
CA GLY A 30 -3.14 -15.20 -12.88
C GLY A 30 -2.57 -14.89 -11.50
N TYR A 31 -2.24 -13.62 -11.19
CA TYR A 31 -1.88 -13.25 -9.82
C TYR A 31 -3.08 -13.36 -8.87
N ASP A 32 -2.82 -13.81 -7.65
CA ASP A 32 -3.81 -13.93 -6.58
C ASP A 32 -4.06 -12.60 -5.88
N GLY A 33 -3.09 -11.68 -5.96
CA GLY A 33 -3.17 -10.38 -5.32
C GLY A 33 -2.02 -9.44 -5.64
N VAL A 34 -2.04 -8.28 -5.00
CA VAL A 34 -1.05 -7.20 -5.17
C VAL A 34 -0.54 -6.71 -3.81
N GLU A 35 0.69 -6.22 -3.76
CA GLU A 35 1.20 -5.46 -2.61
C GLU A 35 1.14 -3.96 -2.94
N VAL A 36 0.31 -3.25 -2.18
CA VAL A 36 -0.05 -1.84 -2.41
C VAL A 36 0.89 -0.92 -1.62
N PRO A 37 1.55 0.05 -2.26
CA PRO A 37 2.29 1.08 -1.55
C PRO A 37 1.33 2.05 -0.82
N VAL A 38 1.57 2.22 0.47
CA VAL A 38 0.83 3.13 1.36
C VAL A 38 1.78 4.22 1.85
N PHE A 39 1.85 5.33 1.13
CA PHE A 39 2.70 6.49 1.47
C PHE A 39 1.91 7.74 1.79
N ASP A 40 0.78 7.96 1.10
CA ASP A 40 -0.24 8.89 1.55
C ASP A 40 -1.07 8.25 2.65
N LEU A 41 -1.42 8.99 3.69
CA LEU A 41 -2.18 8.48 4.84
C LEU A 41 -3.65 8.92 4.73
N ASP A 42 -4.30 8.53 3.63
CA ASP A 42 -5.71 8.83 3.33
C ASP A 42 -6.56 7.54 3.28
N PRO A 43 -7.24 7.17 4.39
CA PRO A 43 -8.06 5.97 4.45
C PRO A 43 -9.20 5.91 3.44
N GLN A 44 -9.76 7.06 3.00
CA GLN A 44 -10.86 7.02 2.02
C GLN A 44 -10.36 6.64 0.64
N ARG A 45 -9.17 7.12 0.28
CA ARG A 45 -8.50 6.75 -0.97
C ARG A 45 -8.20 5.26 -1.03
N TYR A 46 -7.66 4.67 0.04
CA TYR A 46 -7.37 3.23 0.09
C TYR A 46 -8.63 2.37 0.19
N ARG A 47 -9.71 2.84 0.82
CA ARG A 47 -11.04 2.18 0.73
C ARG A 47 -11.57 2.12 -0.70
N ALA A 48 -11.42 3.18 -1.48
CA ALA A 48 -11.85 3.20 -2.88
C ALA A 48 -11.03 2.23 -3.75
N LEU A 49 -9.70 2.23 -3.60
CA LEU A 49 -8.82 1.23 -4.23
C LEU A 49 -9.20 -0.18 -3.77
N GLY A 50 -9.52 -0.35 -2.49
CA GLY A 50 -9.92 -1.61 -1.92
C GLY A 50 -11.16 -2.19 -2.59
N ARG A 51 -12.21 -1.40 -2.80
CA ARG A 51 -13.40 -1.85 -3.53
C ARG A 51 -13.07 -2.30 -4.95
N ARG A 52 -12.24 -1.54 -5.67
CA ARG A 52 -11.80 -1.93 -7.02
C ARG A 52 -11.07 -3.27 -7.04
N LEU A 53 -10.17 -3.49 -6.09
CA LEU A 53 -9.43 -4.74 -5.98
C LEU A 53 -10.36 -5.91 -5.60
N ASP A 54 -11.39 -5.67 -4.78
CA ASP A 54 -12.43 -6.67 -4.49
C ASP A 54 -13.24 -7.03 -5.74
N ASP A 55 -13.66 -6.03 -6.53
CA ASP A 55 -14.40 -6.21 -7.79
C ASP A 55 -13.58 -7.02 -8.82
N LEU A 56 -12.26 -6.86 -8.84
CA LEU A 56 -11.34 -7.64 -9.68
C LEU A 56 -11.03 -9.04 -9.13
N GLY A 57 -11.41 -9.33 -7.88
CA GLY A 57 -11.03 -10.54 -7.18
C GLY A 57 -9.51 -10.66 -6.97
N LEU A 58 -8.84 -9.53 -6.70
CA LEU A 58 -7.43 -9.47 -6.31
C LEU A 58 -7.33 -9.24 -4.80
N ALA A 59 -6.67 -10.17 -4.10
CA ALA A 59 -6.27 -9.94 -2.72
C ALA A 59 -5.25 -8.80 -2.63
N ARG A 60 -5.05 -8.25 -1.42
CA ARG A 60 -4.04 -7.20 -1.21
C ARG A 60 -3.25 -7.38 0.07
N THR A 61 -1.98 -7.02 0.00
CA THR A 61 -1.13 -6.67 1.15
C THR A 61 -0.74 -5.20 1.02
N ALA A 62 -0.14 -4.62 2.06
CA ALA A 62 0.30 -3.24 2.06
C ALA A 62 1.80 -3.16 2.40
N VAL A 63 2.49 -2.20 1.80
CA VAL A 63 3.87 -1.85 2.11
C VAL A 63 3.97 -0.35 2.38
N THR A 64 4.69 0.02 3.43
CA THR A 64 5.02 1.42 3.73
C THR A 64 6.49 1.50 4.16
N VAL A 65 7.06 2.70 4.11
CA VAL A 65 8.44 2.96 4.52
C VAL A 65 8.49 4.15 5.46
N ARG A 66 9.50 4.19 6.34
CA ARG A 66 9.80 5.34 7.19
C ARG A 66 11.07 6.02 6.69
N SER A 67 11.17 7.31 6.96
CA SER A 67 12.31 8.16 6.64
C SER A 67 13.14 8.46 7.89
N ALA A 68 14.19 9.26 7.76
CA ALA A 68 14.97 9.72 8.91
C ALA A 68 14.13 10.52 9.93
N GLN A 69 13.08 11.21 9.48
CA GLN A 69 12.25 12.08 10.31
C GLN A 69 11.33 11.31 11.27
N ASP A 70 11.04 10.05 10.96
CA ASP A 70 10.12 9.18 11.68
C ASP A 70 10.69 7.75 11.82
N ASN A 71 12.01 7.67 11.97
CA ASN A 71 12.73 6.42 12.10
C ASN A 71 12.42 5.72 13.45
N PRO A 72 11.82 4.52 13.46
CA PRO A 72 11.41 3.84 14.69
C PRO A 72 12.58 3.34 15.56
N ILE A 73 13.81 3.37 15.05
CA ILE A 73 15.04 3.03 15.79
C ILE A 73 15.96 4.23 16.04
N ALA A 74 15.46 5.46 15.87
CA ALA A 74 16.22 6.68 16.18
C ALA A 74 16.57 6.78 17.68
N ALA A 75 17.68 7.47 18.01
CA ALA A 75 18.05 7.75 19.39
C ALA A 75 17.02 8.65 20.11
N ASP A 76 16.44 9.62 19.39
CA ASP A 76 15.41 10.51 19.90
C ASP A 76 14.07 9.78 20.06
N ARG A 77 13.51 9.86 21.28
CA ARG A 77 12.21 9.28 21.61
C ARG A 77 11.06 9.89 20.79
N ALA A 78 11.10 11.19 20.50
CA ALA A 78 10.05 11.86 19.74
C ALA A 78 9.98 11.34 18.30
N VAL A 79 11.14 11.12 17.67
CA VAL A 79 11.24 10.54 16.32
C VAL A 79 10.69 9.11 16.28
N ARG A 80 11.02 8.28 17.28
CA ARG A 80 10.47 6.91 17.37
C ARG A 80 8.95 6.92 17.55
N GLN A 81 8.44 7.80 18.42
CA GLN A 81 7.01 7.92 18.66
C GLN A 81 6.27 8.30 17.36
N LEU A 82 6.82 9.27 16.62
CA LEU A 82 6.27 9.66 15.32
C LEU A 82 6.27 8.49 14.32
N GLY A 83 7.33 7.67 14.30
CA GLY A 83 7.39 6.46 13.48
C GLY A 83 6.25 5.48 13.79
N VAL A 84 5.99 5.21 15.07
CA VAL A 84 4.88 4.34 15.49
C VAL A 84 3.52 4.94 15.11
N ASP A 85 3.32 6.25 15.35
CA ASP A 85 2.05 6.91 15.04
C ASP A 85 1.77 6.91 13.54
N ARG A 86 2.79 7.10 12.71
CA ARG A 86 2.68 7.01 11.25
C ARG A 86 2.44 5.57 10.77
N THR A 87 3.05 4.57 11.41
CA THR A 87 2.74 3.16 11.11
C THR A 87 1.29 2.82 11.47
N ARG A 88 0.76 3.33 12.58
CA ARG A 88 -0.66 3.15 12.93
C ARG A 88 -1.58 3.76 11.89
N ALA A 89 -1.31 4.98 11.45
CA ALA A 89 -2.10 5.62 10.40
C ALA A 89 -2.07 4.84 9.07
N ALA A 90 -0.95 4.19 8.74
CA ALA A 90 -0.86 3.32 7.57
C ALA A 90 -1.68 2.02 7.72
N LEU A 91 -1.90 1.53 8.95
CA LEU A 91 -2.78 0.37 9.21
C LEU A 91 -4.27 0.72 9.03
N ASP A 92 -4.64 1.98 9.25
CA ASP A 92 -6.02 2.47 9.08
C ASP A 92 -6.40 2.67 7.59
N CYS A 93 -5.41 2.65 6.70
CA CYS A 93 -5.55 2.77 5.25
C CYS A 93 -5.89 1.43 4.59
#